data_AF-A0A6G3ZDA6-F1
#
_entry.id   AF-A0A6G3ZDA6-F1
#
_cell.length_a   1.000
_cell.length_b   1.000
_cell.length_c   1.000
_cell.angle_alpha   90.00
_cell.angle_beta   90.00
_cell.angle_gamma   90.00
#
_symmetry.space_group_name_H-M   'P 1'
#
loop_
_entity.id
_entity.type
_entity.pdbx_description
1 polymer ?
#
loop_
_entity_poly.entity_id
_entity_poly.type
_entity_poly.pdbx_seq_one_letter_code
_entity_poly.pdbx_strand_id
1 'polypeptide(L)'
;RKNDRKQKLAGFSLPTKEVMDAPYEFYEQLVELEKVLTDAATTSVRLVTNPEKMVIKESLRAHAYLSLYNVGTDLVIANRIIPDAVQDPFFQRWKEQQEQYRHEIHENFRPLPVREIPLYSEEMCGIAALERLKETLYGDEDPAQVYYKETTLRVIQEGENYSLEVYLPGIPKDQVELSKTADELNIRIGNHRRNLVLPQALAAMSPAGAKMEEDYLKIRFAA
;
A
#
# COMPACT_ATOMS: atom_id res chain seq x y z
N ARG A 1 33.20 14.45 48.71
CA ARG A 1 33.55 15.72 48.02
C ARG A 1 34.89 15.56 47.31
N LYS A 2 34.90 15.34 45.99
CA LYS A 2 36.00 15.54 45.01
C LYS A 2 35.42 15.11 43.65
N ASN A 3 34.89 16.05 42.87
CA ASN A 3 35.55 16.81 41.80
C ASN A 3 35.31 16.18 40.41
N ASP A 4 34.07 16.25 39.92
CA ASP A 4 33.76 16.08 38.49
C ASP A 4 34.14 17.37 37.76
N ARG A 5 35.36 17.38 37.19
CA ARG A 5 35.79 18.41 36.25
C ARG A 5 35.05 18.19 34.93
N LYS A 6 33.95 18.92 34.73
CA LYS A 6 33.38 19.16 33.40
C LYS A 6 34.46 19.83 32.53
N GLN A 7 35.06 19.07 31.62
CA GLN A 7 35.98 19.63 30.61
C GLN A 7 35.18 20.53 29.68
N LYS A 8 35.42 21.84 29.80
CA LYS A 8 34.95 22.85 28.86
C LYS A 8 36.00 22.99 27.77
N LEU A 9 35.69 22.54 26.57
CA LEU A 9 36.34 22.99 25.34
C LEU A 9 35.33 23.91 24.65
N ALA A 10 35.67 25.20 24.53
CA ALA A 10 34.90 26.27 23.89
C ALA A 10 33.44 26.46 24.38
N GLY A 11 33.24 27.31 25.40
CA GLY A 11 32.06 28.18 25.59
C GLY A 11 30.63 27.60 25.70
N PHE A 12 30.40 26.35 25.29
CA PHE A 12 29.10 25.72 25.19
C PHE A 12 29.03 24.57 26.21
N SER A 13 27.95 24.50 26.96
CA SER A 13 27.61 23.29 27.70
C SER A 13 27.31 22.20 26.68
N LEU A 14 28.07 21.10 26.71
CA LEU A 14 27.70 19.89 25.98
C LEU A 14 26.28 19.49 26.41
N PRO A 15 25.37 19.19 25.46
CA PRO A 15 24.05 18.67 25.79
C PRO A 15 24.18 17.44 26.69
N THR A 16 23.21 17.22 27.58
CA THR A 16 23.11 15.97 28.35
C THR A 16 23.02 14.78 27.40
N LYS A 17 23.53 13.61 27.81
CA LYS A 17 23.46 12.39 26.97
C LYS A 17 22.04 12.11 26.47
N GLU A 18 21.05 12.26 27.34
CA GLU A 18 19.61 12.19 27.01
C GLU A 18 19.18 13.06 25.82
N VAL A 19 19.76 14.27 25.67
CA VAL A 19 19.45 15.18 24.56
C VAL A 19 20.22 14.81 23.29
N MET A 20 21.37 14.15 23.43
CA MET A 20 22.13 13.62 22.29
C MET A 20 21.58 12.28 21.78
N ASP A 21 20.94 11.51 22.64
CA ASP A 21 20.41 10.17 22.34
C ASP A 21 18.97 10.24 21.78
N ALA A 22 18.18 11.26 22.12
CA ALA A 22 16.79 11.43 21.67
C ALA A 22 16.59 11.40 20.13
N PRO A 23 17.45 12.01 19.28
CA PRO A 23 17.33 11.89 17.83
C PRO A 23 17.56 10.46 17.32
N TYR A 24 18.43 9.70 17.99
CA TYR A 24 18.73 8.31 17.64
C TYR A 24 17.58 7.39 18.04
N GLU A 25 17.05 7.53 19.26
CA GLU A 25 15.88 6.78 19.73
C GLU A 25 14.66 7.02 18.83
N PHE A 26 14.42 8.26 18.41
CA PHE A 26 13.35 8.60 17.47
C PHE A 26 13.53 7.93 16.10
N TYR A 27 14.77 7.92 15.59
CA TYR A 27 15.08 7.23 14.33
C TYR A 27 14.84 5.72 14.43
N GLU A 28 15.27 5.09 15.52
CA GLU A 28 15.02 3.66 15.75
C GLU A 28 13.53 3.35 15.79
N GLN A 29 12.72 4.17 16.48
CA GLN A 29 11.27 4.04 16.52
C GLN A 29 10.62 4.16 15.13
N LEU A 30 11.11 5.08 14.28
CA LEU A 30 10.63 5.22 12.90
C LEU A 30 10.95 3.98 12.05
N VAL A 31 12.16 3.43 12.19
CA VAL A 31 12.57 2.21 11.48
C VAL A 31 11.76 0.99 11.95
N GLU A 32 11.49 0.88 13.26
CA GLU A 32 10.62 -0.18 13.80
C GLU A 32 9.19 -0.03 13.28
N LEU A 33 8.64 1.19 13.29
CA LEU A 33 7.31 1.47 12.75
C LEU A 33 7.22 1.11 11.26
N GLU A 34 8.21 1.51 10.45
CA GLU A 34 8.26 1.15 9.03
C GLU A 34 8.20 -0.37 8.83
N LYS A 35 8.98 -1.13 9.60
CA LYS A 35 8.98 -2.61 9.53
C LYS A 35 7.59 -3.20 9.82
N VAL A 36 6.91 -2.70 10.85
CA VAL A 36 5.57 -3.18 11.23
C VAL A 36 4.54 -2.83 10.17
N LEU A 37 4.58 -1.62 9.62
CA LEU A 37 3.61 -1.14 8.61
C LEU A 37 3.81 -1.80 7.23
N THR A 38 5.04 -2.20 6.92
CA THR A 38 5.40 -2.77 5.60
C THR A 38 5.47 -4.29 5.59
N ASP A 39 5.33 -4.95 6.74
CA ASP A 39 5.17 -6.40 6.84
C ASP A 39 3.72 -6.81 6.57
N ALA A 40 3.46 -7.29 5.35
CA ALA A 40 2.14 -7.74 4.91
C ALA A 40 1.59 -8.95 5.69
N ALA A 41 2.38 -9.62 6.52
CA ALA A 41 1.88 -10.66 7.43
C ALA A 41 1.30 -10.09 8.74
N THR A 42 1.69 -8.87 9.11
CA THR A 42 1.32 -8.21 10.36
C THR A 42 0.34 -7.06 10.13
N THR A 43 0.55 -6.26 9.07
CA THR A 43 -0.27 -5.10 8.74
C THR A 43 -0.72 -5.17 7.28
N SER A 44 -2.02 -5.01 7.03
CA SER A 44 -2.58 -4.86 5.69
C SER A 44 -3.64 -3.77 5.65
N VAL A 45 -3.95 -3.31 4.44
CA VAL A 45 -5.04 -2.37 4.18
C VAL A 45 -6.15 -3.07 3.41
N ARG A 46 -7.40 -2.71 3.70
CA ARG A 46 -8.58 -3.15 2.95
C ARG A 46 -9.18 -1.97 2.22
N LEU A 47 -9.28 -2.05 0.91
CA LEU A 47 -9.86 -0.98 0.10
C LEU A 47 -11.38 -1.12 0.08
N VAL A 48 -12.09 -0.03 0.36
CA VAL A 48 -13.55 0.02 0.23
C VAL A 48 -13.88 0.88 -0.98
N THR A 49 -14.65 0.32 -1.90
CA THR A 49 -15.06 0.99 -3.14
C THR A 49 -16.55 0.81 -3.36
N ASN A 50 -17.16 1.69 -4.16
CA ASN A 50 -18.52 1.51 -4.65
C ASN A 50 -18.47 1.16 -6.14
N PRO A 51 -19.44 0.41 -6.69
CA PRO A 51 -19.53 0.08 -8.11
C PRO A 51 -19.95 1.30 -8.94
N GLU A 52 -19.04 2.27 -9.03
CA GLU A 52 -19.16 3.52 -9.77
C GLU A 52 -17.80 3.84 -10.39
N LYS A 53 -17.78 4.17 -11.69
CA LYS A 53 -16.56 4.37 -12.49
C LYS A 53 -15.49 5.26 -11.84
N MET A 54 -15.88 6.40 -11.26
CA MET A 54 -14.92 7.33 -10.66
C MET A 54 -14.33 6.77 -9.36
N VAL A 55 -15.17 6.17 -8.51
CA VAL A 55 -14.77 5.58 -7.23
C VAL A 55 -13.85 4.38 -7.43
N ILE A 56 -14.11 3.55 -8.45
CA ILE A 56 -13.23 2.44 -8.84
C ILE A 56 -11.84 2.97 -9.23
N LYS A 57 -11.80 4.00 -10.08
CA LYS A 57 -10.52 4.62 -10.50
C LYS A 57 -9.75 5.26 -9.35
N GLU A 58 -10.44 5.80 -8.35
CA GLU A 58 -9.80 6.34 -7.14
C GLU A 58 -9.23 5.23 -6.27
N SER A 59 -9.96 4.12 -6.16
CA SER A 59 -9.54 2.93 -5.42
C SER A 59 -8.30 2.29 -6.04
N LEU A 60 -8.22 2.20 -7.38
CA LEU A 60 -7.03 1.72 -8.09
C LEU A 60 -5.82 2.64 -7.88
N ARG A 61 -6.03 3.96 -7.94
CA ARG A 61 -4.97 4.93 -7.63
C ARG A 61 -4.46 4.76 -6.20
N ALA A 62 -5.37 4.60 -5.24
CA ALA A 62 -5.00 4.34 -3.84
C ALA A 62 -4.21 3.03 -3.69
N HIS A 63 -4.62 1.95 -4.36
CA HIS A 63 -3.92 0.66 -4.37
C HIS A 63 -2.48 0.79 -4.89
N ALA A 64 -2.30 1.50 -6.01
CA ALA A 64 -0.98 1.75 -6.56
C ALA A 64 -0.09 2.58 -5.62
N TYR A 65 -0.66 3.56 -4.90
CA TYR A 65 0.10 4.36 -3.95
C TYR A 65 0.48 3.57 -2.69
N LEU A 66 -0.42 2.74 -2.16
CA LEU A 66 -0.09 1.83 -1.06
C LEU A 66 1.04 0.89 -1.46
N SER A 67 0.94 0.31 -2.66
CA SER A 67 1.97 -0.56 -3.24
C SER A 67 3.29 0.17 -3.42
N LEU A 68 3.24 1.41 -3.91
CA LEU A 68 4.42 2.27 -4.05
C LEU A 68 5.12 2.42 -2.70
N TYR A 69 4.44 2.51 -1.55
CA TYR A 69 5.04 2.63 -0.21
C TYR A 69 5.27 1.30 0.50
N ASN A 70 5.13 0.16 -0.19
CA ASN A 70 5.26 -1.18 0.38
C ASN A 70 4.23 -1.53 1.46
N VAL A 71 3.04 -0.92 1.39
CA VAL A 71 1.90 -1.27 2.24
C VAL A 71 1.01 -2.22 1.44
N GLY A 72 0.88 -3.46 1.92
CA GLY A 72 0.11 -4.50 1.25
C GLY A 72 -1.40 -4.29 1.40
N THR A 73 -2.14 -4.45 0.31
CA THR A 73 -3.60 -4.58 0.33
C THR A 73 -3.95 -6.06 0.36
N ASP A 74 -4.86 -6.49 1.24
CA ASP A 74 -5.23 -7.91 1.35
C ASP A 74 -6.65 -8.22 0.85
N LEU A 75 -7.53 -7.23 0.81
CA LEU A 75 -8.94 -7.40 0.43
C LEU A 75 -9.50 -6.12 -0.18
N VAL A 76 -10.39 -6.27 -1.17
CA VAL A 76 -11.27 -5.19 -1.64
C VAL A 76 -12.70 -5.46 -1.21
N ILE A 77 -13.40 -4.41 -0.78
CA ILE A 77 -14.80 -4.43 -0.37
C ILE A 77 -15.58 -3.55 -1.35
N ALA A 78 -16.38 -4.17 -2.20
CA ALA A 78 -17.33 -3.51 -3.08
C ALA A 78 -18.65 -3.28 -2.33
N ASN A 79 -18.85 -2.06 -1.84
CA ASN A 79 -19.98 -1.67 -1.02
C ASN A 79 -21.16 -1.15 -1.86
N ARG A 80 -22.36 -1.18 -1.28
CA ARG A 80 -23.62 -0.66 -1.86
C ARG A 80 -24.08 -1.40 -3.13
N ILE A 81 -23.95 -2.72 -3.15
CA ILE A 81 -24.52 -3.55 -4.22
C ILE A 81 -26.05 -3.60 -4.09
N ILE A 82 -26.78 -3.22 -5.13
CA ILE A 82 -28.24 -3.25 -5.13
C ILE A 82 -28.68 -4.71 -5.02
N PRO A 83 -29.45 -5.11 -3.98
CA PRO A 83 -29.83 -6.51 -3.78
C PRO A 83 -30.68 -7.06 -4.93
N ASP A 84 -30.53 -8.37 -5.20
CA ASP A 84 -31.32 -9.06 -6.22
C ASP A 84 -32.82 -9.08 -5.92
N ALA A 85 -33.19 -9.02 -4.64
CA ALA A 85 -34.58 -8.91 -4.20
C ALA A 85 -35.27 -7.61 -4.67
N VAL A 86 -34.51 -6.57 -5.04
CA VAL A 86 -35.07 -5.35 -5.63
C VAL A 86 -35.43 -5.63 -7.09
N GLN A 87 -36.74 -5.72 -7.34
CA GLN A 87 -37.35 -6.01 -8.64
C GLN A 87 -38.04 -4.80 -9.28
N ASP A 88 -37.99 -3.64 -8.63
CA ASP A 88 -38.62 -2.41 -9.12
C ASP A 88 -38.01 -2.00 -10.48
N PRO A 89 -38.86 -1.80 -11.52
CA PRO A 89 -38.41 -1.39 -12.86
C PRO A 89 -37.52 -0.15 -12.87
N PHE A 90 -37.71 0.79 -11.93
CA PHE A 90 -36.89 1.99 -11.79
C PHE A 90 -35.41 1.67 -11.60
N PHE A 91 -35.09 0.59 -10.86
CA PHE A 91 -33.72 0.21 -10.54
C PHE A 91 -33.08 -0.71 -11.58
N GLN A 92 -33.81 -1.22 -12.57
CA GLN A 92 -33.26 -2.20 -13.51
C GLN A 92 -32.04 -1.66 -14.26
N ARG A 93 -32.11 -0.43 -14.78
CA ARG A 93 -30.99 0.16 -15.51
C ARG A 93 -29.75 0.35 -14.63
N TRP A 94 -29.95 0.74 -13.36
CA TRP A 94 -28.85 0.86 -12.41
C TRP A 94 -28.24 -0.49 -12.06
N LYS A 95 -29.04 -1.55 -11.88
CA LYS A 95 -28.53 -2.91 -11.66
C LYS A 95 -27.69 -3.40 -12.85
N GLU A 96 -28.15 -3.18 -14.07
CA GLU A 96 -27.38 -3.54 -15.28
C GLU A 96 -26.03 -2.82 -15.35
N GLN A 97 -25.99 -1.52 -15.07
CA GLN A 97 -24.75 -0.75 -15.06
C GLN A 97 -23.86 -1.16 -13.88
N GLN A 98 -24.45 -1.41 -12.71
CA GLN A 98 -23.74 -1.84 -11.53
C GLN A 98 -23.09 -3.20 -11.73
N GLU A 99 -23.73 -4.12 -12.46
CA GLU A 99 -23.15 -5.42 -12.80
C GLU A 99 -21.87 -5.28 -13.63
N GLN A 100 -21.85 -4.36 -14.60
CA GLN A 100 -20.64 -4.06 -15.36
C GLN A 100 -19.51 -3.55 -14.44
N TYR A 101 -19.84 -2.67 -13.49
CA TYR A 101 -18.87 -2.15 -12.52
C TYR A 101 -18.44 -3.18 -11.48
N ARG A 102 -19.31 -4.11 -11.06
CA ARG A 102 -18.94 -5.25 -10.22
C ARG A 102 -17.89 -6.09 -10.94
N HIS A 103 -18.15 -6.47 -12.18
CA HIS A 103 -17.19 -7.22 -12.98
C HIS A 103 -15.87 -6.46 -13.16
N GLU A 104 -15.93 -5.15 -13.42
CA GLU A 104 -14.75 -4.29 -13.51
C GLU A 104 -13.94 -4.27 -12.19
N ILE A 105 -14.59 -4.24 -11.02
CA ILE A 105 -13.90 -4.34 -9.72
C ILE A 105 -13.19 -5.70 -9.60
N HIS A 106 -13.90 -6.80 -9.86
CA HIS A 106 -13.31 -8.14 -9.75
C HIS A 106 -12.11 -8.32 -10.68
N GLU A 107 -12.16 -7.80 -11.90
CA GLU A 107 -11.05 -7.90 -12.85
C GLU A 107 -9.90 -6.94 -12.53
N ASN A 108 -10.19 -5.68 -12.19
CA ASN A 108 -9.15 -4.67 -11.96
C ASN A 108 -8.33 -4.93 -10.70
N PHE A 109 -8.89 -5.60 -9.68
CA PHE A 109 -8.21 -5.86 -8.42
C PHE A 109 -7.61 -7.26 -8.33
N ARG A 110 -7.61 -8.06 -9.40
CA ARG A 110 -6.94 -9.37 -9.36
C ARG A 110 -5.45 -9.20 -9.01
N PRO A 111 -4.89 -10.08 -8.17
CA PRO A 111 -5.50 -11.30 -7.60
C PRO A 111 -6.17 -11.10 -6.22
N LEU A 112 -6.40 -9.87 -5.77
CA LEU A 112 -7.04 -9.60 -4.49
C LEU A 112 -8.45 -10.20 -4.45
N PRO A 113 -8.85 -10.82 -3.33
CA PRO A 113 -10.23 -11.19 -3.12
C PRO A 113 -11.09 -9.93 -3.06
N VAL A 114 -12.30 -10.02 -3.61
CA VAL A 114 -13.30 -8.97 -3.55
C VAL A 114 -14.52 -9.49 -2.80
N ARG A 115 -14.94 -8.78 -1.76
CA ARG A 115 -16.20 -9.03 -1.05
C ARG A 115 -17.21 -7.96 -1.38
N GLU A 116 -18.45 -8.39 -1.58
CA GLU A 116 -19.54 -7.51 -1.93
C GLU A 116 -20.47 -7.31 -0.73
N ILE A 117 -20.80 -6.06 -0.43
CA ILE A 117 -21.73 -5.70 0.63
C ILE A 117 -23.00 -5.12 -0.01
N PRO A 118 -24.19 -5.66 0.31
CA PRO A 118 -25.42 -5.14 -0.23
C PRO A 118 -25.71 -3.73 0.28
N LEU A 119 -26.45 -2.96 -0.52
CA LEU A 119 -27.08 -1.74 -0.08
C LEU A 119 -28.19 -2.09 0.91
N TYR A 120 -27.98 -1.75 2.18
CA TYR A 120 -29.00 -1.91 3.22
C TYR A 120 -30.08 -0.83 3.11
N SER A 121 -31.32 -1.17 3.47
CA SER A 121 -32.46 -0.25 3.47
C SER A 121 -32.46 0.75 4.62
N GLU A 122 -31.57 0.55 5.59
CA GLU A 122 -31.41 1.40 6.78
C GLU A 122 -29.93 1.68 7.03
N GLU A 123 -29.65 2.73 7.79
CA GLU A 123 -28.30 3.04 8.23
C GLU A 123 -27.77 1.94 9.16
N MET A 124 -26.50 1.56 8.98
CA MET A 124 -25.87 0.51 9.77
C MET A 124 -25.35 1.06 11.11
N CYS A 125 -26.28 1.48 11.95
CA CYS A 125 -26.01 2.13 13.23
C CYS A 125 -26.41 1.23 14.41
N GLY A 126 -25.54 1.18 15.44
CA GLY A 126 -25.74 0.37 16.64
C GLY A 126 -25.27 -1.08 16.49
N ILE A 127 -25.12 -1.77 17.63
CA ILE A 127 -24.49 -3.10 17.70
C ILE A 127 -25.21 -4.14 16.83
N ALA A 128 -26.55 -4.21 16.90
CA ALA A 128 -27.31 -5.17 16.11
C ALA A 128 -27.13 -4.98 14.59
N ALA A 129 -27.00 -3.75 14.12
CA ALA A 129 -26.71 -3.50 12.71
C ALA A 129 -25.28 -3.93 12.35
N LEU A 130 -24.30 -3.58 13.18
CA LEU A 130 -22.91 -3.98 12.98
C LEU A 130 -22.72 -5.51 13.00
N GLU A 131 -23.51 -6.23 13.80
CA GLU A 131 -23.53 -7.70 13.81
C GLU A 131 -23.99 -8.27 12.46
N ARG A 132 -25.04 -7.71 11.84
CA ARG A 132 -25.47 -8.12 10.49
C ARG A 132 -24.42 -7.80 9.42
N LEU A 133 -23.74 -6.65 9.54
CA LEU A 133 -22.64 -6.29 8.64
C LEU A 133 -21.47 -7.27 8.79
N LYS A 134 -21.09 -7.58 10.03
CA LYS A 134 -20.06 -8.57 10.37
C LYS A 134 -20.42 -9.94 9.79
N GLU A 135 -21.67 -10.36 9.92
CA GLU A 135 -22.14 -11.63 9.36
C GLU A 135 -22.05 -11.64 7.84
N THR A 136 -22.47 -10.56 7.19
CA THR A 136 -22.42 -10.45 5.72
C THR A 136 -20.99 -10.40 5.19
N LEU A 137 -20.10 -9.70 5.88
CA LEU A 137 -18.73 -9.45 5.43
C LEU A 137 -17.77 -10.58 5.81
N TYR A 138 -17.92 -11.19 6.99
CA TYR A 138 -16.97 -12.15 7.54
C TYR A 138 -17.60 -13.50 7.92
N GLY A 139 -18.90 -13.53 8.24
CA GLY A 139 -19.53 -14.73 8.78
C GLY A 139 -18.80 -15.22 10.05
N ASP A 140 -18.35 -16.47 10.04
CA ASP A 140 -17.59 -17.09 11.13
C ASP A 140 -16.07 -16.87 11.04
N GLU A 141 -15.59 -16.20 10.01
CA GLU A 141 -14.16 -15.96 9.82
C GLU A 141 -13.59 -14.92 10.81
N ASP A 142 -12.30 -15.07 11.15
CA ASP A 142 -11.57 -14.04 11.90
C ASP A 142 -11.37 -12.79 11.01
N PRO A 143 -11.93 -11.63 11.38
CA PRO A 143 -11.76 -10.40 10.62
C PRO A 143 -10.31 -9.88 10.61
N ALA A 144 -9.43 -10.36 11.50
CA ALA A 144 -8.02 -9.96 11.55
C ALA A 144 -7.11 -10.78 10.63
N GLN A 145 -7.62 -11.84 9.99
CA GLN A 145 -6.80 -12.63 9.07
C GLN A 145 -6.40 -11.84 7.82
N VAL A 146 -5.26 -12.19 7.24
CA VAL A 146 -4.78 -11.64 5.97
C VAL A 146 -5.29 -12.51 4.82
N TYR A 147 -6.15 -11.94 3.97
CA TYR A 147 -6.78 -12.69 2.87
C TYR A 147 -5.88 -12.86 1.64
N TYR A 148 -4.94 -11.93 1.43
CA TYR A 148 -3.95 -12.00 0.38
C TYR A 148 -2.64 -11.34 0.84
N LYS A 149 -1.52 -12.03 0.66
CA LYS A 149 -0.19 -11.53 1.01
C LYS A 149 0.45 -10.86 -0.20
N GLU A 150 0.10 -9.58 -0.37
CA GLU A 150 0.61 -8.80 -1.49
C GLU A 150 2.12 -8.57 -1.39
N THR A 151 2.84 -8.85 -2.48
CA THR A 151 4.27 -8.56 -2.59
C THR A 151 4.45 -7.34 -3.48
N THR A 152 4.64 -6.19 -2.85
CA THR A 152 4.71 -4.88 -3.51
C THR A 152 6.09 -4.54 -4.06
N LEU A 153 7.13 -5.18 -3.52
CA LEU A 153 8.51 -4.98 -3.93
C LEU A 153 9.28 -6.29 -3.88
N ARG A 154 10.06 -6.59 -4.92
CA ARG A 154 10.97 -7.75 -4.93
C ARG A 154 12.26 -7.44 -5.68
N VAL A 155 13.35 -8.05 -5.22
CA VAL A 155 14.65 -8.04 -5.90
C VAL A 155 14.90 -9.44 -6.43
N ILE A 156 15.07 -9.55 -7.73
CA ILE A 156 15.34 -10.81 -8.43
C ILE A 156 16.76 -10.76 -8.96
N GLN A 157 17.54 -11.81 -8.70
CA GLN A 157 18.87 -11.98 -9.27
C GLN A 157 18.79 -12.83 -10.54
N GLU A 158 19.38 -12.34 -11.63
CA GLU A 158 19.44 -13.00 -12.94
C GLU A 158 20.91 -13.10 -13.39
N GLY A 159 21.61 -14.13 -12.88
CA GLY A 159 23.06 -14.28 -13.10
C GLY A 159 23.85 -13.19 -12.38
N GLU A 160 24.58 -12.37 -13.15
CA GLU A 160 25.32 -11.20 -12.66
C GLU A 160 24.47 -9.92 -12.59
N ASN A 161 23.25 -9.96 -13.16
CA ASN A 161 22.33 -8.83 -13.20
C ASN A 161 21.27 -8.95 -12.12
N TYR A 162 20.59 -7.84 -11.86
CA TYR A 162 19.45 -7.80 -10.94
C TYR A 162 18.26 -7.06 -11.55
N SER A 163 17.06 -7.44 -11.13
CA SER A 163 15.80 -6.75 -11.41
C SER A 163 15.16 -6.33 -10.09
N LEU A 164 14.98 -5.02 -9.89
CA LEU A 164 14.09 -4.51 -8.86
C LEU A 164 12.71 -4.37 -9.48
N GLU A 165 11.72 -5.07 -8.92
CA GLU A 165 10.35 -5.03 -9.39
C GLU A 165 9.46 -4.40 -8.32
N VAL A 166 8.74 -3.35 -8.73
CA VAL A 166 7.79 -2.62 -7.88
C VAL A 166 6.40 -2.80 -8.46
N TYR A 167 5.47 -3.32 -7.67
CA TYR A 167 4.07 -3.47 -8.07
C TYR A 167 3.38 -2.11 -8.08
N LEU A 168 2.86 -1.71 -9.23
CA LEU A 168 2.19 -0.43 -9.49
C LEU A 168 0.93 -0.67 -10.34
N PRO A 169 -0.10 -1.31 -9.77
CA PRO A 169 -1.29 -1.74 -10.51
C PRO A 169 -2.01 -0.59 -11.17
N GLY A 170 -2.35 -0.76 -12.45
CA GLY A 170 -3.11 0.22 -13.22
C GLY A 170 -2.40 1.56 -13.48
N ILE A 171 -1.10 1.69 -13.16
CA ILE A 171 -0.32 2.89 -13.46
C ILE A 171 0.34 2.76 -14.84
N PRO A 172 0.04 3.66 -15.79
CA PRO A 172 0.67 3.63 -17.09
C PRO A 172 2.12 4.13 -17.00
N LYS A 173 2.98 3.59 -17.87
CA LYS A 173 4.43 3.86 -17.87
C LYS A 173 4.78 5.35 -17.97
N ASP A 174 4.01 6.11 -18.75
CA ASP A 174 4.23 7.53 -19.00
C ASP A 174 3.98 8.43 -17.77
N GLN A 175 3.33 7.90 -16.73
CA GLN A 175 3.13 8.58 -15.45
C GLN A 175 4.23 8.29 -14.43
N VAL A 176 5.20 7.43 -14.77
CA VAL A 176 6.27 7.02 -13.86
C VAL A 176 7.57 7.74 -14.23
N GLU A 177 8.09 8.52 -13.29
CA GLU A 177 9.42 9.13 -13.39
C GLU A 177 10.40 8.39 -12.46
N LEU A 178 11.62 8.14 -12.97
CA LEU A 178 12.69 7.46 -12.24
C LEU A 178 13.96 8.29 -12.23
N SER A 179 14.61 8.35 -11.08
CA SER A 179 15.98 8.87 -10.98
C SER A 179 16.74 8.13 -9.88
N LYS A 180 18.02 7.83 -10.11
CA LYS A 180 18.91 7.25 -9.09
C LYS A 180 19.87 8.34 -8.61
N THR A 181 20.01 8.48 -7.30
CA THR A 181 20.97 9.40 -6.67
C THR A 181 21.73 8.63 -5.60
N ALA A 182 23.04 8.44 -5.80
CA ALA A 182 23.88 7.59 -4.95
C ALA A 182 23.25 6.20 -4.74
N ASP A 183 22.90 5.86 -3.51
CA ASP A 183 22.37 4.57 -3.10
C ASP A 183 20.82 4.54 -3.05
N GLU A 184 20.17 5.62 -3.51
CA GLU A 184 18.72 5.73 -3.52
C GLU A 184 18.15 5.72 -4.95
N LEU A 185 17.03 5.04 -5.10
CA LEU A 185 16.17 5.12 -6.26
C LEU A 185 14.94 5.97 -5.91
N ASN A 186 14.77 7.08 -6.63
CA ASN A 186 13.56 7.86 -6.58
C ASN A 186 12.55 7.38 -7.64
N ILE A 187 11.35 7.06 -7.18
CA ILE A 187 10.19 6.72 -8.00
C ILE A 187 9.12 7.79 -7.76
N ARG A 188 8.62 8.39 -8.84
CA ARG A 188 7.53 9.38 -8.77
C ARG A 188 6.38 8.98 -9.68
N ILE A 189 5.15 9.11 -9.15
CA ILE A 189 3.90 8.88 -9.85
C ILE A 189 2.99 10.07 -9.58
N GLY A 190 2.84 10.96 -10.57
CA GLY A 190 2.17 12.26 -10.37
C GLY A 190 2.80 13.05 -9.20
N ASN A 191 2.00 13.35 -8.18
CA ASN A 191 2.45 14.11 -7.00
C ASN A 191 3.06 13.23 -5.88
N HIS A 192 3.08 11.92 -6.05
CA HIS A 192 3.61 10.99 -5.04
C HIS A 192 5.05 10.62 -5.38
N ARG A 193 5.90 10.63 -4.36
CA ARG A 193 7.34 10.40 -4.49
C ARG A 193 7.78 9.44 -3.40
N ARG A 194 8.39 8.32 -3.79
CA ARG A 194 9.14 7.44 -2.88
C ARG A 194 10.62 7.50 -3.17
N ASN A 195 11.42 7.66 -2.12
CA ASN A 195 12.85 7.38 -2.16
C ASN A 195 13.04 5.98 -1.58
N LEU A 196 13.54 5.05 -2.38
CA LEU A 196 13.84 3.69 -1.98
C LEU A 196 15.35 3.58 -1.77
N VAL A 197 15.76 3.21 -0.56
CA VAL A 197 17.16 2.84 -0.29
C VAL A 197 17.42 1.49 -0.95
N LEU A 198 18.43 1.45 -1.83
CA LEU A 198 18.77 0.24 -2.55
C LEU A 198 19.64 -0.69 -1.69
N PRO A 199 19.44 -2.02 -1.78
CA PRO A 199 20.44 -2.96 -1.29
C PRO A 199 21.81 -2.68 -1.89
N GLN A 200 22.87 -2.94 -1.11
CA GLN A 200 24.25 -2.59 -1.49
C GLN A 200 24.67 -3.12 -2.87
N ALA A 201 24.20 -4.31 -3.25
CA ALA A 201 24.43 -4.89 -4.58
C ALA A 201 23.88 -3.99 -5.71
N LEU A 202 22.65 -3.48 -5.57
CA LEU A 202 22.03 -2.62 -6.57
C LEU A 202 22.55 -1.18 -6.51
N ALA A 203 22.89 -0.71 -5.32
CA ALA A 203 23.42 0.64 -5.10
C ALA A 203 24.73 0.87 -5.88
N ALA A 204 25.60 -0.14 -5.95
CA ALA A 204 26.85 -0.11 -6.69
C ALA A 204 26.68 -0.16 -8.23
N MET A 205 25.49 -0.51 -8.72
CA MET A 205 25.22 -0.71 -10.14
C MET A 205 24.49 0.48 -10.77
N SER A 206 24.59 0.60 -12.09
CA SER A 206 23.81 1.57 -12.86
C SER A 206 22.53 0.92 -13.40
N PRO A 207 21.37 1.62 -13.37
CA PRO A 207 20.16 1.14 -14.03
C PRO A 207 20.40 1.02 -15.54
N ALA A 208 20.26 -0.18 -16.09
CA ALA A 208 20.36 -0.46 -17.52
C ALA A 208 19.07 -0.11 -18.28
N GLY A 209 17.94 -0.06 -17.57
CA GLY A 209 16.65 0.35 -18.14
C GLY A 209 15.48 0.01 -17.23
N ALA A 210 14.31 0.56 -17.54
CA ALA A 210 13.07 0.28 -16.83
C ALA A 210 11.90 0.07 -17.81
N LYS A 211 11.02 -0.86 -17.49
CA LYS A 211 9.80 -1.13 -18.25
C LYS A 211 8.65 -1.48 -17.32
N MET A 212 7.44 -1.10 -17.74
CA MET A 212 6.22 -1.68 -17.20
C MET A 212 5.98 -3.02 -17.90
N GLU A 213 5.75 -4.07 -17.14
CA GLU A 213 5.37 -5.39 -17.62
C GLU A 213 4.26 -5.89 -16.70
N GLU A 214 3.06 -6.09 -17.27
CA GLU A 214 1.82 -6.26 -16.50
C GLU A 214 1.67 -5.06 -15.54
N ASP A 215 1.48 -5.33 -14.25
CA ASP A 215 1.38 -4.31 -13.19
C ASP A 215 2.71 -4.04 -12.49
N TYR A 216 3.84 -4.54 -13.00
CA TYR A 216 5.15 -4.36 -12.37
C TYR A 216 6.03 -3.40 -13.15
N LEU A 217 6.59 -2.42 -12.43
CA LEU A 217 7.73 -1.65 -12.89
C LEU A 217 9.00 -2.45 -12.63
N LYS A 218 9.58 -3.01 -13.70
CA LYS A 218 10.82 -3.78 -13.66
C LYS A 218 12.00 -2.89 -14.03
N ILE A 219 12.92 -2.72 -13.09
CA ILE A 219 14.12 -1.88 -13.23
C ILE A 219 15.34 -2.81 -13.23
N ARG A 220 16.03 -2.86 -14.36
CA ARG A 220 17.20 -3.73 -14.54
C ARG A 220 18.47 -3.00 -14.12
N PHE A 221 19.31 -3.69 -13.37
CA PHE A 221 20.65 -3.27 -13.00
C PHE A 221 21.63 -4.26 -13.64
N ALA A 222 22.55 -3.74 -14.45
CA ALA A 222 23.60 -4.52 -15.09
C ALA A 222 24.96 -4.22 -14.45
N ALA A 223 25.79 -5.25 -14.34
CA ALA A 223 27.14 -5.17 -13.80
C ALA A 223 28.10 -4.45 -14.76
#